data_AF-A0A922LSH0-F1
#
_entry.id   AF-A0A922LSH0-F1
#
_cell.length_a   1.000
_cell.length_b   1.000
_cell.length_c   1.000
_cell.angle_alpha   90.00
_cell.angle_beta   90.00
_cell.angle_gamma   90.00
#
_symmetry.space_group_name_H-M   'P 1'
#
loop_
_entity.id
_entity.type
_entity.pdbx_description
1 polymer ?
#
loop_
_entity_poly.entity_id
_entity_poly.type
_entity_poly.pdbx_seq_one_letter_code
_entity_poly.pdbx_strand_id
1 'polypeptide(L)'
;MWVFEELINGRKLTEIINTSNENVKYLPNVKLPENVIADPDVKSVARDADVLVIVMPHQFLNRTLADIKTVVKPTSYAVSLMKVINMCVDILSEFTLSNVR
;
A
#
# COMPACT_ATOMS: atom_id res chain seq x y z
N MET A 1 6.63 -1.70 1.57
CA MET A 1 5.34 -1.30 2.18
C MET A 1 5.14 0.18 1.93
N TRP A 2 4.06 0.56 1.24
CA TRP A 2 3.79 1.98 1.00
C TRP A 2 3.32 2.66 2.29
N VAL A 3 3.91 3.82 2.58
CA VAL A 3 3.56 4.64 3.75
C VAL A 3 3.41 6.07 3.29
N PHE A 4 2.28 6.71 3.58
CA PHE A 4 2.11 8.13 3.31
C PHE A 4 3.13 8.92 4.14
N GLU A 5 3.94 9.75 3.48
CA GLU A 5 5.04 10.46 4.13
C GLU A 5 4.51 11.57 5.04
N GLU A 6 4.87 11.49 6.32
CA GLU A 6 4.46 12.44 7.35
C GLU A 6 5.64 12.76 8.25
N LEU A 7 5.63 13.97 8.84
CA LEU A 7 6.64 14.37 9.81
C LEU A 7 6.14 14.10 11.22
N ILE A 8 6.85 13.25 11.96
CA ILE A 8 6.63 12.95 13.37
C ILE A 8 7.83 13.45 14.15
N ASN A 9 7.62 14.46 15.01
CA ASN A 9 8.68 15.09 15.80
C ASN A 9 9.88 15.54 14.93
N GLY A 10 9.61 16.06 13.74
CA GLY A 10 10.63 16.54 12.80
C GLY A 10 11.34 15.46 11.98
N ARG A 11 10.97 14.18 12.13
CA ARG A 11 11.51 13.07 11.33
C ARG A 11 10.45 12.47 10.42
N LYS A 12 10.87 11.98 9.26
CA LYS A 12 9.99 11.26 8.32
C LYS A 12 9.49 9.96 8.93
N LEU A 13 8.20 9.67 8.78
CA LEU A 13 7.60 8.45 9.31
C LEU A 13 8.24 7.20 8.70
N THR A 14 8.59 7.24 7.42
CA THR A 14 9.29 6.13 6.73
C THR A 14 10.65 5.85 7.33
N GLU A 15 11.44 6.89 7.63
CA GLU A 15 12.73 6.77 8.32
C GLU A 15 12.56 6.21 9.73
N ILE A 16 11.53 6.64 10.47
CA ILE A 16 11.25 6.09 11.80
C ILE A 16 10.95 4.60 11.69
N ILE A 17 10.03 4.19 10.82
CA ILE A 17 9.65 2.79 10.64
C ILE A 17 10.86 1.93 10.26
N ASN A 18 11.67 2.37 9.29
CA ASN A 18 12.83 1.62 8.83
C ASN A 18 13.96 1.53 9.87
N THR A 19 14.03 2.46 10.83
CA THR A 19 15.07 2.45 11.87
C THR A 19 14.63 1.76 13.16
N SER A 20 13.36 1.89 13.55
CA SER A 20 12.84 1.33 14.79
C SER A 20 12.03 0.04 14.61
N ASN A 21 11.78 -0.37 13.36
CA ASN A 21 10.86 -1.43 12.97
C ASN A 21 9.49 -1.27 13.65
N GLU A 22 8.97 -0.04 13.71
CA GLU A 22 7.73 0.26 14.42
C GLU A 22 7.00 1.44 13.78
N ASN A 23 5.70 1.25 13.54
CA ASN A 23 4.82 2.33 13.12
C ASN A 23 4.26 3.06 14.34
N VAL A 24 5.07 3.95 14.91
CA VAL A 24 4.79 4.68 16.15
C VAL A 24 3.48 5.48 16.15
N LYS A 25 2.94 5.81 14.97
CA LYS A 25 1.69 6.57 14.82
C LYS A 25 0.46 5.67 14.75
N TYR A 26 0.49 4.67 13.88
CA TYR A 26 -0.69 3.88 13.54
C TYR A 26 -0.75 2.54 14.28
N LEU A 27 0.36 2.03 14.78
CA LEU A 27 0.45 0.77 15.53
C LEU A 27 1.55 0.84 16.59
N PRO A 28 1.35 1.64 17.66
CA PRO A 28 2.35 1.81 18.71
C PRO A 28 2.55 0.53 19.52
N ASN A 29 3.78 0.31 20.00
CA ASN A 29 4.21 -0.83 20.83
C ASN A 29 4.17 -2.20 20.14
N VAL A 30 4.06 -2.24 18.81
CA VAL A 30 4.15 -3.48 18.03
C VAL A 30 5.33 -3.39 17.08
N LYS A 31 6.26 -4.34 17.21
CA LYS A 31 7.39 -4.45 16.29
C LYS A 31 6.97 -5.11 14.99
N LEU A 32 7.28 -4.43 13.90
CA LEU A 32 7.21 -4.97 12.56
C LEU A 32 8.39 -5.93 12.35
N PRO A 33 8.22 -6.98 11.54
CA PRO A 33 9.32 -7.84 11.12
C PRO A 33 10.42 -7.04 10.40
N GLU A 34 11.69 -7.45 10.58
CA GLU A 34 12.87 -6.76 10.01
C GLU A 34 12.88 -6.73 8.46
N ASN A 35 12.12 -7.59 7.81
CA ASN A 35 11.97 -7.62 6.35
C ASN A 35 10.92 -6.62 5.83
N VAL A 36 10.28 -5.84 6.69
CA VAL A 36 9.32 -4.81 6.29
C VAL A 36 10.04 -3.48 6.07
N ILE A 37 10.09 -3.06 4.80
CA ILE A 37 10.68 -1.77 4.41
C ILE A 37 9.54 -0.79 4.06
N ALA A 38 9.52 0.36 4.73
CA ALA A 38 8.63 1.48 4.45
C ALA A 38 9.20 2.38 3.34
N ASP A 39 8.37 2.69 2.34
CA ASP A 39 8.73 3.54 1.19
C ASP A 39 7.59 4.55 0.95
N PRO A 40 7.88 5.85 0.79
CA PRO A 40 6.87 6.86 0.53
C PRO A 40 6.30 6.85 -0.88
N ASP A 41 7.01 6.27 -1.86
CA ASP A 41 6.56 6.19 -3.24
C ASP A 41 5.79 4.89 -3.51
N VAL A 42 4.49 5.03 -3.77
CA VAL A 42 3.66 3.87 -4.12
C VAL A 42 4.11 3.19 -5.41
N LYS A 43 4.67 3.94 -6.36
CA LYS A 43 5.09 3.39 -7.66
C LYS A 43 6.32 2.51 -7.50
N SER A 44 7.29 2.96 -6.71
CA SER A 44 8.44 2.14 -6.29
C SER A 44 8.00 0.82 -5.66
N VAL A 45 7.07 0.88 -4.69
CA VAL A 45 6.57 -0.33 -4.00
C VAL A 45 5.81 -1.28 -4.93
N ALA A 46 5.02 -0.75 -5.86
CA ALA A 46 4.16 -1.55 -6.72
C ALA A 46 4.86 -2.13 -7.95
N ARG A 47 5.95 -1.52 -8.43
CA ARG A 47 6.64 -1.91 -9.68
C ARG A 47 7.09 -3.37 -9.67
N ASP A 48 7.69 -3.80 -8.57
CA ASP A 48 8.29 -5.13 -8.47
C ASP A 48 7.41 -6.14 -7.74
N ALA A 49 6.22 -5.73 -7.27
CA ALA A 49 5.32 -6.57 -6.50
C ALA A 49 4.62 -7.63 -7.37
N ASP A 50 4.75 -8.90 -6.99
CA ASP A 50 3.97 -9.99 -7.57
C ASP A 50 2.60 -10.17 -6.87
N VAL A 51 2.51 -9.76 -5.60
CA VAL A 51 1.27 -9.73 -4.82
C VAL A 51 1.11 -8.37 -4.14
N LEU A 52 -0.02 -7.71 -4.39
CA LEU A 52 -0.39 -6.44 -3.79
C LEU A 52 -1.49 -6.66 -2.75
N VAL A 53 -1.17 -6.38 -1.49
CA VAL A 53 -2.16 -6.41 -0.39
C VAL A 53 -2.62 -4.98 -0.11
N ILE A 54 -3.88 -4.69 -0.39
CA ILE A 54 -4.45 -3.35 -0.30
C ILE A 54 -5.27 -3.24 0.98
N VAL A 55 -4.76 -2.46 1.94
CA VAL A 55 -5.38 -2.22 3.25
C VAL A 55 -5.24 -0.74 3.60
N MET A 56 -6.15 0.07 3.07
CA MET A 56 -6.11 1.52 3.29
C MET A 56 -7.52 2.11 3.36
N PRO A 57 -7.68 3.33 3.88
CA PRO A 57 -8.98 3.99 3.88
C PRO A 57 -9.51 4.23 2.45
N HIS A 58 -10.81 4.03 2.24
CA HIS A 58 -11.50 4.20 0.95
C HIS A 58 -11.18 5.52 0.23
N GLN A 59 -11.12 6.62 0.98
CA GLN A 59 -10.92 7.97 0.43
C GLN A 59 -9.61 8.13 -0.37
N PHE A 60 -8.61 7.28 -0.13
CA PHE A 60 -7.32 7.31 -0.82
C PHE A 60 -7.19 6.28 -1.94
N LEU A 61 -8.15 5.36 -2.07
CA LEU A 61 -8.05 4.19 -2.93
C LEU A 61 -7.90 4.58 -4.41
N ASN A 62 -8.82 5.38 -4.95
CA ASN A 62 -8.86 5.71 -6.38
C ASN A 62 -7.57 6.37 -6.88
N ARG A 63 -7.05 7.34 -6.12
CA ARG A 63 -5.79 8.01 -6.43
C ARG A 63 -4.62 7.03 -6.43
N THR A 64 -4.56 6.19 -5.41
CA THR A 64 -3.46 5.23 -5.24
C THR A 64 -3.49 4.15 -6.32
N LEU A 65 -4.67 3.65 -6.67
CA LEU A 65 -4.85 2.69 -7.76
C LEU A 65 -4.49 3.27 -9.12
N ALA A 66 -4.80 4.55 -9.38
CA ALA A 66 -4.41 5.22 -10.61
C ALA A 66 -2.87 5.27 -10.75
N ASP A 67 -2.15 5.55 -9.66
CA ASP A 67 -0.69 5.52 -9.67
C ASP A 67 -0.13 4.10 -9.84
N ILE A 68 -0.68 3.12 -9.12
CA ILE A 68 -0.25 1.70 -9.19
C ILE A 68 -0.45 1.13 -10.60
N LYS A 69 -1.59 1.41 -11.24
CA LYS A 69 -1.94 0.89 -12.58
C LYS A 69 -0.89 1.24 -13.64
N THR A 70 -0.12 2.31 -13.44
CA THR A 70 0.93 2.73 -14.39
C THR A 70 2.22 1.91 -14.32
N VAL A 71 2.45 1.16 -13.24
CA VAL A 71 3.72 0.45 -12.99
C VAL A 71 3.58 -1.02 -12.64
N VAL A 72 2.35 -1.47 -12.34
CA VAL A 72 2.08 -2.83 -11.89
C VAL A 72 2.38 -3.87 -12.97
N LYS A 73 2.90 -5.04 -12.57
CA LYS A 73 3.10 -6.18 -13.47
C LYS A 73 1.75 -6.76 -13.92
N PRO A 74 1.60 -7.18 -15.19
CA PRO A 74 0.41 -7.88 -15.67
C PRO A 74 0.17 -9.23 -14.98
N THR A 75 1.22 -9.87 -14.47
CA THR A 75 1.15 -11.16 -13.77
C THR A 75 0.89 -11.02 -12.27
N SER A 76 0.70 -9.80 -11.77
CA SER A 76 0.53 -9.57 -10.34
C SER A 76 -0.90 -9.87 -9.88
N TYR A 77 -1.00 -10.32 -8.64
CA TYR A 77 -2.27 -10.54 -7.95
C TYR A 77 -2.54 -9.41 -6.96
N ALA A 78 -3.78 -8.97 -6.87
CA ALA A 78 -4.22 -7.99 -5.88
C ALA A 78 -5.23 -8.61 -4.91
N VAL A 79 -5.04 -8.39 -3.61
CA VAL A 79 -5.94 -8.82 -2.54
C VAL A 79 -6.31 -7.61 -1.71
N SER A 80 -7.61 -7.34 -1.55
CA SER A 80 -8.11 -6.26 -0.70
C SER A 80 -8.58 -6.80 0.65
N LEU A 81 -8.15 -6.16 1.75
CA LEU A 81 -8.67 -6.41 3.10
C LEU A 81 -9.55 -5.25 3.60
N MET A 82 -9.94 -4.35 2.70
CA MET A 82 -10.78 -3.23 3.04
C MET A 82 -12.21 -3.69 3.32
N LYS A 83 -12.72 -3.39 4.52
CA LYS A 83 -14.14 -3.61 4.84
C LYS A 83 -14.95 -2.45 4.23
N VAL A 84 -15.58 -2.70 3.09
CA VAL A 84 -16.45 -1.74 2.39
C VAL A 84 -17.89 -2.25 2.43
N ILE A 85 -18.86 -1.39 2.77
CA ILE A 85 -20.29 -1.74 2.77
C ILE A 85 -20.99 -1.35 1.48
N ASN A 86 -20.53 -0.33 0.74
CA ASN A 86 -20.95 -0.07 -0.63
C ASN A 86 -20.11 1.06 -1.24
N MET A 87 -19.16 0.78 -2.15
CA MET A 87 -18.82 1.64 -3.29
C MET A 87 -17.76 0.96 -4.17
N CYS A 88 -18.17 0.67 -5.41
CA CYS A 88 -17.35 0.37 -6.58
C CYS A 88 -16.57 -0.97 -6.58
N VAL A 89 -17.29 -2.01 -7.03
CA VAL A 89 -16.73 -3.29 -7.49
C VAL A 89 -15.96 -3.13 -8.80
N ASP A 90 -16.05 -1.97 -9.49
CA ASP A 90 -15.59 -1.82 -10.87
C ASP A 90 -14.07 -1.70 -11.03
N ILE A 91 -13.36 -1.06 -10.08
CA ILE A 91 -11.90 -0.89 -10.23
C ILE A 91 -11.16 -2.17 -9.84
N LEU A 92 -11.64 -2.89 -8.82
CA LEU A 92 -11.08 -4.21 -8.50
C LEU A 92 -11.44 -5.21 -9.60
N SER A 93 -12.67 -5.23 -10.11
CA SER A 93 -13.03 -6.14 -11.20
C SER A 93 -12.25 -5.84 -12.48
N GLU A 94 -12.01 -4.58 -12.83
CA GLU A 94 -11.12 -4.24 -13.96
C GLU A 94 -9.69 -4.72 -13.73
N PHE A 95 -9.15 -4.62 -12.51
CA PHE A 95 -7.80 -5.10 -12.19
C PHE A 95 -7.72 -6.63 -12.24
N THR A 96 -8.73 -7.34 -11.74
CA THR A 96 -8.80 -8.81 -11.82
C THR A 96 -9.07 -9.28 -13.25
N LEU A 97 -9.89 -8.57 -14.04
CA LEU A 97 -10.25 -8.95 -15.42
C LEU A 97 -9.18 -8.57 -16.46
N SER A 98 -8.32 -7.58 -16.18
CA SER A 98 -7.20 -7.23 -17.06
C SER A 98 -5.96 -8.10 -16.86
N ASN A 99 -5.80 -8.71 -15.68
CA ASN A 99 -4.70 -9.64 -15.36
C ASN A 99 -5.13 -11.13 -15.39
N VAL A 100 -6.42 -11.42 -15.55
CA VAL A 100 -6.93 -12.76 -15.90
C VAL A 100 -7.19 -12.78 -17.41
N ARG A 101 -6.14 -12.99 -18.18
CA ARG A 101 -6.23 -13.66 -19.48
C ARG A 101 -5.49 -14.98 -19.42
#